data_AF-A0AAE1F7S8-F1
#
_entry.id   AF-A0AAE1F7S8-F1
#
_cell.length_a   1.000
_cell.length_b   1.000
_cell.length_c   1.000
_cell.angle_alpha   90.00
_cell.angle_beta   90.00
_cell.angle_gamma   90.00
#
_symmetry.space_group_name_H-M   'P 1'
#
loop_
_entity.id
_entity.type
_entity.pdbx_description
1 polymer ?
#
loop_
_entity_poly.entity_id
_entity_poly.type
_entity_poly.pdbx_seq_one_letter_code
_entity_poly.pdbx_strand_id
1 'polypeptide(L)'
;MGVGFWQYWQLGLREEERRVVRYVRLLEEMWLTTMLWLAAVACLVTAVSTNLVNDKYFVHAEVEVQAWTPKEPINCSILTKSHQKNEVEVVCVGLSTLAEVEERVAAEVRSSVTALTIDKSTLTQINTDDLHTFPALTSLSFNNSLLSGWMLPIGGQAPHVTTLVLYRCYDSYSKMVDSTHPGLALTTNILNTLPELEVLHLVECYLYNLHLLSPPSSLHNITIQGGGAECRDESLWLMKEERVKITKNTTCFIVNYKLGDLETRLSFFDKSFVSAMGYWQAMVRDCPKLCVCTMTGMRNIRSPIINVICSNVGLTQIPEVIPELSTTIFLDNNSITNFSRVFTNPLYHHLDVIHLQHNLITHMDGRLFYLFARDRPLDLGIDLSHNRLTRFPVDDVQPLYDEALENGIYHLPVFGLGYNPWNCDDCSFLPGFQKIVYHQYYENQYRYRDIRCQEGPKEETSRQQVVKLDVVGLCQPDPPVLKTMDVLIISLSLLLVLFILNFLHNYFQYRRHGKLPWMITKIPFC
;
A
#
# COMPACT_ATOMS: atom_id res chain seq x y z
N MET A 1 -39.83 -31.71 -29.90
CA MET A 1 -41.13 -31.44 -30.55
C MET A 1 -42.00 -30.71 -29.54
N GLY A 2 -42.41 -29.45 -29.79
CA GLY A 2 -43.30 -28.75 -28.84
C GLY A 2 -43.31 -27.21 -28.83
N VAL A 3 -42.60 -26.51 -29.72
CA VAL A 3 -42.52 -25.03 -29.67
C VAL A 3 -43.63 -24.33 -30.50
N GLY A 4 -44.51 -25.09 -31.16
CA GLY A 4 -45.44 -24.53 -32.15
C GLY A 4 -46.87 -24.17 -31.68
N PHE A 5 -47.25 -24.43 -30.43
CA PHE A 5 -48.68 -24.37 -30.06
C PHE A 5 -49.16 -23.04 -29.44
N TRP A 6 -48.24 -22.16 -28.98
CA TRP A 6 -48.62 -20.93 -28.25
C TRP A 6 -48.59 -19.64 -29.08
N GLN A 7 -48.01 -19.66 -30.29
CA GLN A 7 -47.91 -18.45 -31.12
C GLN A 7 -49.24 -18.03 -31.78
N TYR A 8 -50.23 -18.93 -31.86
CA TYR A 8 -51.52 -18.63 -32.48
C TYR A 8 -52.62 -18.14 -31.52
N TRP A 9 -52.37 -18.10 -30.21
CA TRP A 9 -53.39 -17.72 -29.21
C TRP A 9 -53.26 -16.28 -28.69
N GLN A 10 -52.30 -15.49 -29.18
CA GLN A 10 -52.03 -14.12 -28.68
C GLN A 10 -52.63 -12.99 -29.52
N LEU A 11 -53.20 -13.25 -30.69
CA LEU A 11 -53.70 -12.21 -31.60
C LEU A 11 -55.12 -11.69 -31.28
N GLY A 12 -55.72 -12.11 -30.16
CA GLY A 12 -57.10 -11.72 -29.79
C GLY A 12 -57.33 -11.25 -28.35
N LEU A 13 -56.31 -11.12 -27.51
CA LEU A 13 -56.47 -10.87 -26.07
C LEU A 13 -56.23 -9.40 -25.67
N ARG A 14 -57.04 -8.89 -24.73
CA ARG A 14 -56.93 -7.52 -24.21
C ARG A 14 -55.70 -7.36 -23.31
N GLU A 15 -55.25 -6.12 -23.13
CA GLU A 15 -53.93 -5.78 -22.57
C GLU A 15 -53.71 -6.24 -21.11
N GLU A 16 -54.78 -6.43 -20.33
CA GLU A 16 -54.71 -6.99 -18.98
C GLU A 16 -54.46 -8.52 -18.96
N GLU A 17 -54.98 -9.27 -19.92
CA GLU A 17 -54.72 -10.71 -20.05
C GLU A 17 -53.27 -10.98 -20.48
N ARG A 18 -52.65 -10.04 -21.22
CA ARG A 18 -51.22 -10.04 -21.55
C ARG A 18 -50.30 -9.77 -20.35
N ARG A 19 -50.81 -9.21 -19.24
CA ARG A 19 -50.03 -9.07 -17.98
C ARG A 19 -50.04 -10.36 -17.18
N VAL A 20 -51.17 -11.08 -17.13
CA VAL A 20 -51.28 -12.36 -16.43
C VAL A 20 -50.39 -13.43 -17.09
N VAL A 21 -50.39 -13.50 -18.43
CA VAL A 21 -49.50 -14.43 -19.17
C VAL A 21 -48.02 -14.09 -18.98
N ARG A 22 -47.66 -12.80 -18.82
CA ARG A 22 -46.29 -12.38 -18.47
C ARG A 22 -45.89 -12.75 -17.04
N TYR A 23 -46.82 -12.64 -16.09
CA TYR A 23 -46.60 -13.02 -14.70
C TYR A 23 -46.41 -14.54 -14.53
N VAL A 24 -47.18 -15.35 -15.25
CA VAL A 24 -47.03 -16.81 -15.25
C VAL A 24 -45.68 -17.21 -15.88
N ARG A 25 -45.24 -16.54 -16.94
CA ARG A 25 -43.91 -16.75 -17.55
C ARG A 25 -42.75 -16.39 -16.62
N LEU A 26 -42.89 -15.31 -15.84
CA LEU A 26 -41.90 -14.92 -14.81
C LEU A 26 -41.82 -15.94 -13.67
N LEU A 27 -42.96 -16.52 -13.26
CA LEU A 27 -42.99 -17.58 -12.24
C LEU A 27 -42.37 -18.89 -12.73
N GLU A 28 -42.56 -19.25 -14.01
CA GLU A 28 -41.88 -20.42 -14.62
C GLU A 28 -40.36 -20.22 -14.75
N GLU A 29 -39.89 -19.03 -15.11
CA GLU A 29 -38.45 -18.73 -15.19
C GLU A 29 -37.79 -18.64 -13.81
N MET A 30 -38.50 -18.15 -12.79
CA MET A 30 -38.06 -18.24 -11.38
C MET A 30 -37.97 -19.68 -10.88
N TRP A 31 -38.89 -20.56 -11.29
CA TRP A 31 -38.85 -21.99 -10.97
C TRP A 31 -37.69 -22.73 -11.65
N LEU A 32 -37.40 -22.40 -12.92
CA LEU A 32 -36.27 -22.97 -13.66
C LEU A 32 -34.91 -22.50 -13.11
N THR A 33 -34.79 -21.23 -12.72
CA THR A 33 -33.54 -20.68 -12.16
C THR A 33 -33.25 -21.19 -10.76
N THR A 34 -34.26 -21.38 -9.92
CA THR A 34 -34.12 -22.02 -8.60
C THR A 34 -33.74 -23.49 -8.71
N MET A 35 -34.30 -24.24 -9.68
CA MET A 35 -33.89 -25.63 -9.97
C MET A 35 -32.45 -25.73 -10.49
N LEU A 36 -32.01 -24.80 -11.34
CA LEU A 36 -30.62 -24.71 -11.80
C LEU A 36 -29.64 -24.36 -10.66
N TRP A 37 -30.06 -23.50 -9.73
CA TRP A 37 -29.29 -23.18 -8.54
C TRP A 37 -29.16 -24.39 -7.60
N LEU A 38 -30.24 -25.13 -7.38
CA LEU A 38 -30.22 -26.35 -6.57
C LEU A 38 -29.36 -27.46 -7.21
N ALA A 39 -29.35 -27.58 -8.54
CA ALA A 39 -28.47 -28.49 -9.27
C ALA A 39 -26.99 -28.07 -9.18
N ALA A 40 -26.69 -26.77 -9.25
CA ALA A 40 -25.32 -26.25 -9.10
C ALA A 40 -24.78 -26.45 -7.68
N VAL A 41 -25.61 -26.25 -6.65
CA VAL A 41 -25.25 -26.54 -5.25
C VAL A 41 -25.04 -28.04 -5.04
N ALA A 42 -25.85 -28.91 -5.65
CA ALA A 42 -25.66 -30.37 -5.61
C ALA A 42 -24.35 -30.83 -6.31
N CYS A 43 -23.94 -30.15 -7.40
CA CYS A 43 -22.65 -30.37 -8.05
C CYS A 43 -21.46 -29.87 -7.20
N LEU A 44 -21.60 -28.75 -6.50
CA LEU A 44 -20.56 -28.24 -5.59
C LEU A 44 -20.36 -29.15 -4.37
N VAL A 45 -21.45 -29.70 -3.82
CA VAL A 45 -21.39 -30.63 -2.68
C VAL A 45 -20.74 -31.98 -3.08
N THR A 46 -20.88 -32.42 -4.33
CA THR A 46 -20.20 -33.62 -4.85
C THR A 46 -18.74 -33.36 -5.30
N ALA A 47 -18.41 -32.13 -5.72
CA ALA A 47 -17.04 -31.72 -6.02
C ALA A 47 -16.17 -31.48 -4.76
N VAL A 48 -16.80 -31.07 -3.65
CA VAL A 48 -16.12 -30.89 -2.35
C VAL A 48 -15.88 -32.23 -1.63
N SER A 49 -16.74 -33.24 -1.83
CA SER A 49 -16.54 -34.57 -1.24
C SER A 49 -15.47 -35.42 -1.94
N THR A 50 -15.05 -35.03 -3.15
CA THR A 50 -14.02 -35.75 -3.95
C THR A 50 -12.63 -35.08 -3.93
N ASN A 51 -12.50 -33.85 -3.45
CA ASN A 51 -11.22 -33.11 -3.38
C ASN A 51 -10.57 -33.04 -1.99
N LEU A 52 -11.12 -33.74 -0.98
CA LEU A 52 -10.55 -33.81 0.38
C LEU A 52 -9.44 -34.86 0.54
N VAL A 53 -8.78 -35.27 -0.54
CA VAL A 53 -7.59 -36.14 -0.53
C VAL A 53 -6.56 -35.58 -1.51
N ASN A 54 -5.95 -34.44 -1.17
CA ASN A 54 -4.60 -34.04 -1.61
C ASN A 54 -4.13 -32.73 -0.94
N ASP A 55 -4.21 -32.66 0.39
CA ASP A 55 -3.35 -31.75 1.17
C ASP A 55 -2.10 -32.52 1.61
N LYS A 56 -1.21 -32.74 0.65
CA LYS A 56 0.20 -32.97 0.90
C LYS A 56 0.91 -31.85 0.18
N TYR A 57 1.40 -30.85 0.91
CA TYR A 57 2.66 -30.11 0.71
C TYR A 57 2.65 -28.87 1.62
N PHE A 58 2.62 -29.10 2.93
CA PHE A 58 3.29 -28.20 3.87
C PHE A 58 4.41 -29.04 4.50
N VAL A 59 5.53 -29.08 3.78
CA VAL A 59 6.79 -29.41 4.43
C VAL A 59 7.08 -28.20 5.30
N HIS A 60 6.91 -28.37 6.61
CA HIS A 60 7.73 -27.63 7.56
C HIS A 60 9.17 -27.91 7.18
N ALA A 61 9.74 -27.05 6.36
CA ALA A 61 11.17 -26.82 6.46
C ALA A 61 11.33 -26.11 7.81
N GLU A 62 11.51 -26.90 8.86
CA GLU A 62 12.54 -26.54 9.82
C GLU A 62 13.77 -26.28 8.95
N VAL A 63 14.00 -25.02 8.64
CA VAL A 63 15.31 -24.57 8.25
C VAL A 63 16.12 -24.80 9.52
N GLU A 64 16.70 -25.99 9.60
CA GLU A 64 17.93 -26.22 10.30
C GLU A 64 18.79 -25.02 9.92
N VAL A 65 18.96 -24.08 10.85
CA VAL A 65 20.02 -23.09 10.75
C VAL A 65 21.27 -23.96 10.74
N GLN A 66 21.72 -24.32 9.54
CA GLN A 66 23.01 -24.91 9.32
C GLN A 66 23.97 -23.87 9.88
N ALA A 67 24.35 -24.05 11.13
CA ALA A 67 25.54 -23.46 11.69
C ALA A 67 26.63 -23.77 10.66
N TRP A 68 27.03 -22.73 9.91
CA TRP A 68 28.04 -22.84 8.88
C TRP A 68 29.30 -23.33 9.59
N THR A 69 29.54 -24.64 9.53
CA THR A 69 30.65 -25.32 10.19
C THR A 69 31.51 -25.94 9.11
N PRO A 70 32.25 -25.15 8.32
CA PRO A 70 33.33 -25.71 7.53
C PRO A 70 34.48 -26.02 8.50
N LYS A 71 34.52 -27.22 9.06
CA LYS A 71 35.81 -27.79 9.51
C LYS A 71 36.53 -28.34 8.27
N GLU A 72 36.89 -27.46 7.33
CA GLU A 72 37.89 -27.82 6.32
C GLU A 72 39.23 -28.03 7.04
N PRO A 73 40.06 -28.99 6.60
CA PRO A 73 41.38 -29.18 7.18
C PRO A 73 42.22 -27.93 6.94
N ILE A 74 42.82 -27.40 8.01
CA ILE A 74 43.61 -26.17 7.91
C ILE A 74 44.82 -26.41 7.01
N ASN A 75 44.96 -25.58 5.97
CA ASN A 75 46.04 -25.66 5.01
C ASN A 75 46.50 -24.27 4.58
N CYS A 76 47.81 -24.04 4.54
CA CYS A 76 48.40 -22.80 4.05
C CYS A 76 49.25 -23.12 2.81
N SER A 77 48.92 -22.48 1.70
CA SER A 77 49.62 -22.61 0.43
C SER A 77 50.37 -21.32 0.10
N ILE A 78 51.60 -21.44 -0.37
CA ILE A 78 52.43 -20.31 -0.78
C ILE A 78 52.26 -20.13 -2.29
N LEU A 79 51.74 -18.98 -2.69
CA LEU A 79 51.62 -18.56 -4.08
C LEU A 79 52.72 -17.52 -4.35
N THR A 80 53.67 -17.87 -5.22
CA THR A 80 54.67 -16.91 -5.69
C THR A 80 54.16 -16.25 -6.96
N LYS A 81 53.90 -14.93 -6.91
CA LYS A 81 53.48 -14.16 -8.08
C LYS A 81 54.71 -13.58 -8.80
N SER A 82 55.08 -14.21 -9.92
CA SER A 82 55.99 -13.71 -10.96
C SER A 82 57.48 -13.54 -10.60
N HIS A 83 58.35 -13.83 -11.57
CA HIS A 83 59.81 -13.69 -11.51
C HIS A 83 60.32 -12.23 -11.48
N GLN A 84 59.45 -11.21 -11.49
CA GLN A 84 59.84 -9.80 -11.59
C GLN A 84 59.50 -8.93 -10.38
N LYS A 85 58.77 -9.44 -9.39
CA LYS A 85 58.49 -8.76 -8.12
C LYS A 85 58.54 -9.81 -7.01
N ASN A 86 59.35 -9.59 -5.98
CA ASN A 86 59.43 -10.45 -4.79
C ASN A 86 58.16 -10.34 -3.93
N GLU A 87 56.98 -10.56 -4.52
CA GLU A 87 55.70 -10.58 -3.82
C GLU A 87 55.36 -12.03 -3.49
N VAL A 88 55.50 -12.39 -2.22
CA VAL A 88 55.06 -13.68 -1.69
C VAL A 88 53.65 -13.51 -1.17
N GLU A 89 52.72 -14.30 -1.72
CA GLU A 89 51.34 -14.39 -1.28
C GLU A 89 51.11 -15.72 -0.57
N VAL A 90 50.45 -15.68 0.59
CA VAL A 90 50.09 -16.88 1.35
C VAL A 90 48.58 -16.96 1.43
N VAL A 91 48.02 -18.11 1.08
CA VAL A 91 46.59 -18.41 1.18
C VAL A 91 46.39 -19.51 2.20
N CYS A 92 45.71 -19.18 3.29
CA CYS A 92 45.37 -20.11 4.35
C CYS A 92 43.86 -20.35 4.40
N VAL A 93 43.47 -21.63 4.44
CA VAL A 93 42.07 -22.07 4.45
C VAL A 93 41.74 -22.69 5.81
N GLY A 94 40.57 -22.37 6.36
CA GLY A 94 40.02 -23.05 7.54
C GLY A 94 40.63 -22.64 8.88
N LEU A 95 41.38 -21.52 8.93
CA LEU A 95 42.04 -21.04 10.16
C LEU A 95 41.05 -20.80 11.29
N SER A 96 41.45 -21.15 12.52
CA SER A 96 40.71 -20.80 13.73
C SER A 96 41.42 -19.75 14.60
N THR A 97 42.75 -19.65 14.49
CA THR A 97 43.60 -18.61 15.12
C THR A 97 44.71 -18.20 14.15
N LEU A 98 45.28 -16.99 14.31
CA LEU A 98 46.38 -16.55 13.44
C LEU A 98 47.70 -17.29 13.75
N ALA A 99 47.88 -17.75 14.98
CA ALA A 99 49.04 -18.56 15.43
C ALA A 99 49.21 -19.85 14.60
N GLU A 100 48.12 -20.41 14.08
CA GLU A 100 48.13 -21.59 13.19
C GLU A 100 48.87 -21.35 11.87
N VAL A 101 49.05 -20.09 11.45
CA VAL A 101 49.88 -19.73 10.29
C VAL A 101 51.36 -19.86 10.64
N GLU A 102 51.75 -19.53 11.87
CA GLU A 102 53.15 -19.62 12.32
C GLU A 102 53.66 -21.05 12.35
N GLU A 103 52.79 -22.00 12.70
CA GLU A 103 53.12 -23.44 12.72
C GLU A 103 53.27 -24.02 11.31
N ARG A 104 52.62 -23.42 10.30
CA ARG A 104 52.54 -23.97 8.94
C ARG A 104 53.41 -23.24 7.92
N VAL A 105 53.84 -22.02 8.22
CA VAL A 105 54.68 -21.20 7.33
C VAL A 105 56.03 -20.95 8.01
N ALA A 106 57.09 -21.47 7.39
CA ALA A 106 58.46 -21.34 7.88
C ALA A 106 58.84 -19.86 8.10
N ALA A 107 59.62 -19.59 9.14
CA ALA A 107 59.98 -18.22 9.55
C ALA A 107 60.71 -17.44 8.44
N GLU A 108 61.52 -18.10 7.61
CA GLU A 108 62.21 -17.42 6.50
C GLU A 108 61.21 -16.88 5.48
N VAL A 109 60.17 -17.65 5.17
CA VAL A 109 59.12 -17.26 4.22
C VAL A 109 58.27 -16.12 4.80
N ARG A 110 57.89 -16.20 6.09
CA ARG A 110 57.07 -15.19 6.78
C ARG A 110 57.61 -13.76 6.64
N SER A 111 58.92 -13.60 6.73
CA SER A 111 59.59 -12.29 6.59
C SER A 111 59.42 -11.63 5.21
N SER A 112 59.11 -12.43 4.18
CA SER A 112 58.94 -12.00 2.79
C SER A 112 57.47 -11.94 2.33
N VAL A 113 56.52 -12.32 3.19
CA VAL A 113 55.08 -12.32 2.84
C VAL A 113 54.59 -10.88 2.72
N THR A 114 54.15 -10.54 1.52
CA THR A 114 53.58 -9.23 1.19
C THR A 114 52.05 -9.22 1.20
N ALA A 115 51.43 -10.38 0.97
CA ALA A 115 49.99 -10.56 0.93
C ALA A 115 49.55 -11.83 1.68
N LEU A 116 48.55 -11.70 2.56
CA LEU A 116 47.96 -12.81 3.31
C LEU A 116 46.47 -12.88 3.00
N THR A 117 46.02 -14.04 2.50
CA THR A 117 44.61 -14.34 2.24
C THR A 117 44.14 -15.43 3.18
N ILE A 118 43.06 -15.16 3.90
CA ILE A 118 42.42 -16.06 4.83
C ILE A 118 41.05 -16.44 4.28
N ASP A 119 40.85 -17.71 3.96
CA ASP A 119 39.63 -18.24 3.32
C ASP A 119 38.89 -19.23 4.23
N LYS A 120 37.55 -19.17 4.20
CA LYS A 120 36.63 -20.04 4.96
C LYS A 120 37.02 -20.20 6.44
N SER A 121 37.40 -19.10 7.07
CA SER A 121 37.89 -19.11 8.44
C SER A 121 36.78 -18.88 9.46
N THR A 122 36.94 -19.49 10.63
CA THR A 122 36.12 -19.22 11.83
C THR A 122 36.82 -18.26 12.80
N LEU A 123 37.78 -17.46 12.31
CA LEU A 123 38.53 -16.49 13.11
C LEU A 123 37.59 -15.46 13.74
N THR A 124 37.36 -15.59 15.04
CA THR A 124 36.47 -14.66 15.77
C THR A 124 37.18 -13.44 16.33
N GLN A 125 38.51 -13.40 16.26
CA GLN A 125 39.37 -12.34 16.81
C GLN A 125 40.64 -12.28 15.97
N ILE A 126 41.04 -11.07 15.57
CA ILE A 126 42.37 -10.80 15.04
C ILE A 126 43.08 -9.97 16.09
N ASN A 127 44.15 -10.53 16.66
CA ASN A 127 45.08 -9.74 17.43
C ASN A 127 46.12 -9.17 16.45
N THR A 128 46.22 -7.85 16.38
CA THR A 128 47.24 -7.17 15.57
C THR A 128 48.66 -7.53 16.00
N ASP A 129 48.84 -7.99 17.25
CA ASP A 129 50.15 -8.47 17.69
C ASP A 129 50.60 -9.70 16.89
N ASP A 130 49.66 -10.56 16.47
CA ASP A 130 49.95 -11.75 15.66
C ASP A 130 50.41 -11.36 14.24
N LEU A 131 49.98 -10.20 13.74
CA LEU A 131 50.39 -9.69 12.43
C LEU A 131 51.84 -9.21 12.42
N HIS A 132 52.47 -8.93 13.58
CA HIS A 132 53.90 -8.58 13.65
C HIS A 132 54.83 -9.66 13.10
N THR A 133 54.35 -10.90 13.03
CA THR A 133 55.11 -12.01 12.44
C THR A 133 55.29 -11.88 10.93
N PHE A 134 54.59 -10.94 10.29
CA PHE A 134 54.68 -10.62 8.86
C PHE A 134 55.10 -9.16 8.66
N PRO A 135 56.39 -8.81 8.85
CA PRO A 135 56.87 -7.43 8.82
C PRO A 135 56.76 -6.75 7.45
N ALA A 136 56.69 -7.52 6.36
CA ALA A 136 56.54 -7.02 4.99
C ALA A 136 55.08 -7.00 4.50
N LEU A 137 54.11 -7.32 5.37
CA LEU A 137 52.71 -7.46 4.99
C LEU A 137 52.10 -6.09 4.64
N THR A 138 51.59 -5.98 3.42
CA THR A 138 50.94 -4.76 2.91
C THR A 138 49.47 -5.01 2.55
N SER A 139 49.11 -6.23 2.17
CA SER A 139 47.76 -6.61 1.77
C SER A 139 47.21 -7.74 2.63
N LEU A 140 46.03 -7.52 3.21
CA LEU A 140 45.30 -8.51 4.00
C LEU A 140 43.94 -8.78 3.36
N SER A 141 43.60 -10.05 3.12
CA SER A 141 42.35 -10.46 2.49
C SER A 141 41.61 -11.50 3.32
N PHE A 142 40.30 -11.32 3.49
CA PHE A 142 39.40 -12.30 4.09
C PHE A 142 38.37 -12.75 3.07
N ASN A 143 38.15 -14.06 2.93
CA ASN A 143 37.25 -14.66 1.97
C ASN A 143 36.32 -15.65 2.67
N ASN A 144 35.01 -15.53 2.47
CA ASN A 144 33.97 -16.38 3.08
C ASN A 144 34.21 -16.63 4.58
N SER A 145 34.64 -15.61 5.31
CA SER A 145 35.15 -15.75 6.67
C SER A 145 34.28 -15.00 7.67
N LEU A 146 34.18 -15.59 8.87
CA LEU A 146 33.61 -14.92 10.02
C LEU A 146 34.57 -13.81 10.49
N LEU A 147 34.05 -12.61 10.70
CA LEU A 147 34.76 -11.45 11.24
C LEU A 147 34.01 -10.95 12.47
N SER A 148 34.34 -11.48 13.65
CA SER A 148 33.89 -10.90 14.91
C SER A 148 35.05 -10.27 15.66
N GLY A 149 34.75 -9.41 16.63
CA GLY A 149 35.67 -9.11 17.74
C GLY A 149 37.10 -8.70 17.37
N TRP A 150 37.33 -7.79 16.41
CA TRP A 150 38.68 -7.26 16.20
C TRP A 150 39.12 -6.52 17.47
N MET A 151 40.26 -6.94 18.04
CA MET A 151 40.79 -6.33 19.25
C MET A 151 41.90 -5.35 18.90
N LEU A 152 41.97 -4.24 19.65
CA LEU A 152 43.07 -3.29 19.55
C LEU A 152 44.32 -3.89 20.24
N PRO A 153 45.53 -3.67 19.69
CA PRO A 153 46.76 -4.12 20.32
C PRO A 153 46.96 -3.44 21.67
N ILE A 154 47.42 -4.20 22.66
CA ILE A 154 47.87 -3.65 23.94
C ILE A 154 49.40 -3.50 23.84
N GLY A 155 49.85 -2.48 23.10
CA GLY A 155 51.24 -1.99 23.18
C GLY A 155 52.19 -2.33 22.03
N GLY A 156 51.72 -2.74 20.85
CA GLY A 156 52.53 -3.02 19.66
C GLY A 156 52.36 -2.01 18.51
N GLN A 157 53.42 -1.79 17.73
CA GLN A 157 53.43 -0.96 16.51
C GLN A 157 52.81 -1.74 15.34
N ALA A 158 51.49 -1.65 15.16
CA ALA A 158 50.75 -2.45 14.16
C ALA A 158 51.43 -2.46 12.76
N PRO A 159 51.44 -3.61 12.05
CA PRO A 159 52.10 -3.71 10.74
C PRO A 159 51.50 -2.77 9.69
N HIS A 160 52.32 -2.42 8.71
CA HIS A 160 52.06 -1.47 7.62
C HIS A 160 51.07 -1.99 6.57
N VAL A 161 49.90 -2.48 7.01
CA VAL A 161 48.83 -2.96 6.12
C VAL A 161 48.14 -1.77 5.47
N THR A 162 48.39 -1.57 4.18
CA THR A 162 47.81 -0.48 3.38
C THR A 162 46.53 -0.90 2.66
N THR A 163 46.34 -2.20 2.40
CA THR A 163 45.19 -2.74 1.66
C THR A 163 44.45 -3.81 2.45
N LEU A 164 43.14 -3.64 2.62
CA LEU A 164 42.23 -4.63 3.22
C LEU A 164 41.15 -5.03 2.22
N VAL A 165 41.01 -6.33 1.97
CA VAL A 165 39.99 -6.90 1.08
C VAL A 165 39.08 -7.84 1.87
N LEU A 166 37.79 -7.56 1.92
CA LEU A 166 36.79 -8.43 2.54
C LEU A 166 35.84 -8.96 1.46
N TYR A 167 35.79 -10.27 1.28
CA TYR A 167 34.94 -10.96 0.32
C TYR A 167 33.96 -11.88 1.04
N ARG A 168 32.65 -11.68 0.84
CA ARG A 168 31.57 -12.48 1.47
C ARG A 168 31.77 -12.69 2.97
N CYS A 169 32.18 -11.64 3.67
CA CYS A 169 32.45 -11.70 5.11
C CYS A 169 31.20 -11.32 5.92
N TYR A 170 31.12 -11.84 7.14
CA TYR A 170 29.98 -11.67 8.06
C TYR A 170 30.43 -11.71 9.52
N ASP A 171 29.65 -11.18 10.46
CA ASP A 171 30.02 -11.15 11.89
C ASP A 171 29.33 -12.23 12.75
N SER A 172 29.83 -12.49 13.97
CA SER A 172 29.29 -13.54 14.86
C SER A 172 27.94 -13.20 15.47
N TYR A 173 27.61 -11.91 15.49
CA TYR A 173 26.32 -11.39 15.91
C TYR A 173 25.43 -11.11 14.70
N SER A 174 25.71 -11.75 13.55
CA SER A 174 25.11 -11.40 12.28
C SER A 174 23.61 -11.58 12.43
N LYS A 175 22.94 -10.45 12.63
CA LYS A 175 21.50 -10.44 12.47
C LYS A 175 21.31 -10.72 10.99
N MET A 176 20.70 -11.86 10.73
CA MET A 176 20.24 -12.27 9.41
C MET A 176 19.58 -11.05 8.76
N VAL A 177 20.23 -10.52 7.71
CA VAL A 177 19.70 -9.39 6.92
C VAL A 177 18.39 -9.82 6.27
N ASP A 178 18.36 -11.09 5.87
CA ASP A 178 17.17 -11.89 5.58
C ASP A 178 17.45 -13.35 6.00
N SER A 179 16.55 -14.28 5.69
CA SER A 179 16.70 -15.71 6.02
C SER A 179 17.94 -16.40 5.42
N THR A 180 18.73 -15.73 4.59
CA THR A 180 19.82 -16.29 3.78
C THR A 180 21.14 -15.51 3.83
N HIS A 181 21.13 -14.23 4.23
CA HIS A 181 22.29 -13.34 4.14
C HIS A 181 22.75 -12.85 5.53
N PRO A 182 23.93 -13.28 6.00
CA PRO A 182 24.49 -12.78 7.26
C PRO A 182 25.11 -11.38 7.05
N GLY A 183 24.83 -10.46 7.97
CA GLY A 183 25.34 -9.09 7.92
C GLY A 183 26.77 -8.93 8.47
N LEU A 184 27.42 -7.83 8.09
CA LEU A 184 28.70 -7.35 8.59
C LEU A 184 28.57 -5.92 9.12
N ALA A 185 28.78 -5.72 10.43
CA ALA A 185 28.91 -4.39 11.03
C ALA A 185 30.37 -3.94 11.05
N LEU A 186 30.72 -3.04 10.14
CA LEU A 186 32.03 -2.40 10.14
C LEU A 186 31.98 -1.15 11.03
N THR A 187 32.82 -1.10 12.07
CA THR A 187 32.89 0.04 12.99
C THR A 187 34.19 0.80 12.83
N THR A 188 34.20 2.08 13.23
CA THR A 188 35.42 2.90 13.25
C THR A 188 36.55 2.27 14.06
N ASN A 189 36.22 1.60 15.16
CA ASN A 189 37.21 0.92 16.01
C ASN A 189 37.95 -0.18 15.25
N ILE A 190 37.25 -0.92 14.38
CA ILE A 190 37.85 -1.97 13.55
C ILE A 190 38.84 -1.35 12.58
N LEU A 191 38.46 -0.28 11.88
CA LEU A 191 39.37 0.40 10.94
C LEU A 191 40.57 1.05 11.63
N ASN A 192 40.39 1.58 12.85
CA ASN A 192 41.47 2.18 13.63
C ASN A 192 42.53 1.17 14.10
N THR A 193 42.26 -0.14 14.05
CA THR A 193 43.29 -1.17 14.30
C THR A 193 44.38 -1.18 13.23
N LEU A 194 44.08 -0.66 12.03
CA LEU A 194 44.97 -0.55 10.88
C LEU A 194 45.20 0.94 10.54
N PRO A 195 46.05 1.66 11.30
CA PRO A 195 46.17 3.11 11.19
C PRO A 195 46.68 3.60 9.83
N GLU A 196 47.44 2.77 9.12
CA GLU A 196 47.99 3.08 7.79
C GLU A 196 47.15 2.55 6.62
N LEU A 197 45.93 2.09 6.89
CA LEU A 197 45.06 1.57 5.85
C LEU A 197 44.69 2.67 4.86
N GLU A 198 45.08 2.49 3.59
CA GLU A 198 44.81 3.42 2.50
C GLU A 198 43.62 2.96 1.64
N VAL A 199 43.47 1.64 1.48
CA VAL A 199 42.52 1.04 0.55
C VAL A 199 41.68 -0.04 1.24
N LEU A 200 40.35 0.09 1.14
CA LEU A 200 39.37 -0.87 1.64
C LEU A 200 38.47 -1.36 0.50
N HIS A 201 38.55 -2.66 0.21
CA HIS A 201 37.70 -3.33 -0.77
C HIS A 201 36.68 -4.24 -0.06
N LEU A 202 35.40 -3.94 -0.23
CA LEU A 202 34.27 -4.73 0.28
C LEU A 202 33.55 -5.37 -0.91
N VAL A 203 33.59 -6.70 -1.00
CA VAL A 203 33.10 -7.46 -2.15
C VAL A 203 32.05 -8.48 -1.70
N GLU A 204 30.86 -8.44 -2.30
CA GLU A 204 29.74 -9.35 -1.97
C GLU A 204 29.45 -9.44 -0.46
N CYS A 205 29.60 -8.32 0.26
CA CYS A 205 29.32 -8.19 1.69
C CYS A 205 27.97 -7.51 1.92
N TYR A 206 27.28 -7.84 3.02
CA TYR A 206 26.02 -7.20 3.44
C TYR A 206 26.25 -6.28 4.64
N LEU A 207 26.37 -4.98 4.40
CA LEU A 207 26.84 -4.00 5.38
C LEU A 207 25.68 -3.34 6.14
N TYR A 208 25.70 -3.38 7.47
CA TYR A 208 24.70 -2.73 8.33
C TYR A 208 25.35 -1.86 9.42
N ASN A 209 24.56 -1.02 10.11
CA ASN A 209 25.07 -0.07 11.13
C ASN A 209 26.15 0.89 10.60
N LEU A 210 26.01 1.33 9.35
CA LEU A 210 26.98 2.18 8.66
C LEU A 210 27.16 3.56 9.29
N HIS A 211 26.26 3.99 10.19
CA HIS A 211 26.40 5.21 10.97
C HIS A 211 27.57 5.17 11.98
N LEU A 212 28.00 3.97 12.39
CA LEU A 212 29.13 3.77 13.31
C LEU A 212 30.49 3.89 12.62
N LEU A 213 30.49 4.08 11.31
CA LEU A 213 31.69 4.12 10.48
C LEU A 213 32.06 5.57 10.17
N SER A 214 33.15 6.02 10.78
CA SER A 214 33.87 7.24 10.46
C SER A 214 35.23 6.83 9.91
N PRO A 215 35.42 6.79 8.58
CA PRO A 215 36.66 6.29 7.99
C PRO A 215 37.85 7.16 8.42
N PRO A 216 38.98 6.56 8.82
CA PRO A 216 40.17 7.30 9.22
C PRO A 216 40.72 8.17 8.08
N SER A 217 41.52 9.19 8.40
CA SER A 217 42.05 10.12 7.40
C SER A 217 43.05 9.48 6.44
N SER A 218 43.70 8.40 6.85
CA SER A 218 44.59 7.59 6.01
C SER A 218 43.85 6.84 4.90
N LEU A 219 42.56 6.51 5.12
CA LEU A 219 41.78 5.73 4.17
C LEU A 219 41.34 6.61 3.01
N HIS A 220 41.88 6.36 1.82
CA HIS A 220 41.68 7.18 0.62
C HIS A 220 40.73 6.55 -0.40
N ASN A 221 40.60 5.23 -0.42
CA ASN A 221 39.80 4.53 -1.41
C ASN A 221 38.98 3.42 -0.76
N ILE A 222 37.66 3.60 -0.74
CA ILE A 222 36.69 2.63 -0.23
C ILE A 222 35.86 2.16 -1.42
N THR A 223 35.89 0.87 -1.72
CA THR A 223 35.05 0.31 -2.80
C THR A 223 34.06 -0.70 -2.26
N ILE A 224 32.79 -0.57 -2.63
CA ILE A 224 31.73 -1.53 -2.30
C ILE A 224 31.25 -2.14 -3.63
N GLN A 225 31.53 -3.43 -3.81
CA GLN A 225 31.26 -4.19 -5.02
C GLN A 225 30.28 -5.34 -4.76
N GLY A 226 29.10 -5.31 -5.38
CA GLY A 226 28.07 -6.34 -5.16
C GLY A 226 27.53 -6.34 -3.73
N GLY A 227 26.93 -7.46 -3.30
CA GLY A 227 26.31 -7.61 -1.98
C GLY A 227 25.19 -6.60 -1.71
N GLY A 228 25.17 -6.06 -0.50
CA GLY A 228 24.16 -5.08 -0.10
C GLY A 228 24.65 -4.11 0.98
N ALA A 229 23.97 -2.98 1.12
CA ALA A 229 24.20 -2.01 2.18
C ALA A 229 22.88 -1.49 2.75
N GLU A 230 22.88 -1.22 4.06
CA GLU A 230 21.73 -0.67 4.77
C GLU A 230 21.41 0.75 4.28
N CYS A 231 20.19 0.95 3.77
CA CYS A 231 19.72 2.22 3.24
C CYS A 231 18.88 2.97 4.27
N ARG A 232 19.52 3.91 4.95
CA ARG A 232 18.88 4.87 5.84
C ARG A 232 19.41 6.27 5.55
N ASP A 233 18.76 7.29 6.10
CA ASP A 233 19.26 8.66 6.12
C ASP A 233 20.70 8.74 6.66
N GLU A 234 21.03 7.95 7.68
CA GLU A 234 22.38 7.89 8.24
C GLU A 234 23.42 7.40 7.22
N SER A 235 23.05 6.57 6.24
CA SER A 235 23.97 6.04 5.22
C SER A 235 24.24 7.03 4.08
N LEU A 236 23.63 8.24 4.11
CA LEU A 236 23.80 9.25 3.06
C LEU A 236 25.25 9.74 2.90
N TRP A 237 26.10 9.59 3.92
CA TRP A 237 27.50 9.97 3.83
C TRP A 237 28.25 9.16 2.76
N LEU A 238 27.89 7.89 2.54
CA LEU A 238 28.48 7.03 1.52
C LEU A 238 28.28 7.57 0.09
N MET A 239 27.24 8.38 -0.12
CA MET A 239 26.95 9.00 -1.41
C MET A 239 27.65 10.34 -1.59
N LYS A 240 28.10 10.98 -0.50
CA LYS A 240 28.70 12.32 -0.50
C LYS A 240 30.23 12.28 -0.47
N GLU A 241 30.79 11.18 0.00
CA GLU A 241 32.23 11.01 0.17
C GLU A 241 32.90 10.59 -1.15
N GLU A 242 33.79 11.44 -1.67
CA GLU A 242 34.50 11.20 -2.94
C GLU A 242 35.42 9.96 -2.89
N ARG A 243 35.86 9.59 -1.68
CA ARG A 243 36.68 8.41 -1.41
C ARG A 243 35.90 7.10 -1.57
N VAL A 244 34.57 7.14 -1.63
CA VAL A 244 33.71 5.95 -1.68
C VAL A 244 33.23 5.68 -3.11
N LYS A 245 33.44 4.45 -3.60
CA LYS A 245 32.98 3.99 -4.91
C LYS A 245 32.05 2.79 -4.74
N ILE A 246 30.79 2.95 -5.15
CA ILE A 246 29.77 1.91 -5.02
C ILE A 246 29.35 1.42 -6.40
N THR A 247 29.36 0.10 -6.59
CA THR A 247 28.95 -0.51 -7.85
C THR A 247 27.43 -0.55 -8.02
N LYS A 248 26.96 -0.58 -9.27
CA LYS A 248 25.51 -0.58 -9.57
C LYS A 248 24.76 -1.82 -9.08
N ASN A 249 25.47 -2.96 -8.97
CA ASN A 249 24.93 -4.23 -8.48
C ASN A 249 24.90 -4.33 -6.95
N THR A 250 25.41 -3.35 -6.22
CA THR A 250 25.21 -3.28 -4.77
C THR A 250 23.74 -3.00 -4.47
N THR A 251 23.13 -3.89 -3.69
CA THR A 251 21.71 -3.82 -3.36
C THR A 251 21.45 -3.02 -2.08
N CYS A 252 20.21 -2.62 -1.90
CA CYS A 252 19.71 -1.86 -0.78
C CYS A 252 18.92 -2.78 0.15
N PHE A 253 19.11 -2.64 1.46
CA PHE A 253 18.25 -3.31 2.45
C PHE A 253 17.99 -2.43 3.67
N ILE A 254 17.03 -2.82 4.50
CA ILE A 254 16.77 -2.18 5.81
C ILE A 254 16.69 -3.28 6.86
N VAL A 255 17.38 -3.10 7.98
CA VAL A 255 17.31 -4.04 9.10
C VAL A 255 16.13 -3.68 10.00
N ASN A 256 15.13 -4.55 10.16
CA ASN A 256 13.99 -4.28 11.04
C ASN A 256 13.76 -5.44 12.04
N TYR A 257 13.87 -5.15 13.34
CA TYR A 257 13.99 -6.17 14.40
C TYR A 257 12.67 -6.74 14.95
N LYS A 258 11.52 -6.34 14.40
CA LYS A 258 10.21 -6.64 15.03
C LYS A 258 9.05 -6.87 14.06
N LEU A 259 9.30 -7.11 12.78
CA LEU A 259 8.23 -7.24 11.81
C LEU A 259 8.12 -8.71 11.39
N GLY A 260 6.92 -9.28 11.51
CA GLY A 260 6.64 -10.64 11.04
C GLY A 260 6.91 -10.77 9.54
N ASP A 261 7.07 -12.01 9.06
CA ASP A 261 7.44 -12.42 7.70
C ASP A 261 6.68 -11.73 6.53
N LEU A 262 5.59 -11.02 6.80
CA LEU A 262 4.80 -10.31 5.81
C LEU A 262 5.33 -8.91 5.44
N GLU A 263 6.14 -8.25 6.28
CA GLU A 263 6.59 -6.87 6.03
C GLU A 263 8.05 -6.74 5.57
N THR A 264 8.87 -7.79 5.69
CA THR A 264 10.20 -7.84 5.05
C THR A 264 10.12 -7.83 3.52
N ARG A 265 8.94 -8.14 2.95
CA ARG A 265 8.65 -8.10 1.51
C ARG A 265 8.39 -6.69 0.95
N LEU A 266 8.35 -5.66 1.79
CA LEU A 266 8.26 -4.26 1.40
C LEU A 266 9.60 -3.57 1.77
N SER A 267 10.54 -3.20 0.92
CA SER A 267 10.59 -3.26 -0.55
C SER A 267 11.91 -2.65 -1.07
N PHE A 268 13.04 -3.05 -0.49
CA PHE A 268 14.36 -2.69 -1.03
C PHE A 268 15.08 -3.87 -1.68
N PHE A 269 14.53 -5.07 -1.58
CA PHE A 269 15.11 -6.29 -2.14
C PHE A 269 15.40 -6.13 -3.65
N ASP A 270 16.63 -6.45 -4.05
CA ASP A 270 17.17 -6.27 -5.40
C ASP A 270 17.13 -4.84 -5.96
N LYS A 271 16.94 -3.82 -5.13
CA LYS A 271 17.04 -2.42 -5.55
C LYS A 271 18.48 -1.95 -5.45
N SER A 272 18.93 -1.23 -6.47
CA SER A 272 20.25 -0.60 -6.45
C SER A 272 20.35 0.39 -5.29
N PHE A 273 21.40 0.23 -4.47
CA PHE A 273 21.72 1.14 -3.36
C PHE A 273 21.76 2.59 -3.83
N VAL A 274 22.46 2.88 -4.92
CA VAL A 274 22.60 4.22 -5.49
C VAL A 274 21.24 4.85 -5.80
N SER A 275 20.31 4.08 -6.37
CA SER A 275 18.95 4.55 -6.70
C SER A 275 18.14 4.84 -5.44
N ALA A 276 18.11 3.89 -4.49
CA ALA A 276 17.38 4.04 -3.23
C ALA A 276 17.89 5.22 -2.40
N MET A 277 19.22 5.37 -2.32
CA MET A 277 19.85 6.49 -1.62
C MET A 277 19.61 7.84 -2.30
N GLY A 278 19.40 7.86 -3.62
CA GLY A 278 18.93 9.05 -4.34
C GLY A 278 17.57 9.54 -3.84
N TYR A 279 16.62 8.62 -3.61
CA TYR A 279 15.32 8.97 -3.01
C TYR A 279 15.47 9.44 -1.56
N TRP A 280 16.30 8.77 -0.75
CA TRP A 280 16.62 9.24 0.61
C TRP A 280 17.19 10.67 0.60
N GLN A 281 18.12 10.97 -0.31
CA GLN A 281 18.75 12.28 -0.39
C GLN A 281 17.74 13.38 -0.75
N ALA A 282 16.89 13.13 -1.75
CA ALA A 282 15.81 14.05 -2.13
C ALA A 282 14.81 14.24 -0.98
N MET A 283 14.40 13.16 -0.32
CA MET A 283 13.48 13.21 0.82
C MET A 283 14.04 14.03 1.97
N VAL A 284 15.29 13.83 2.37
CA VAL A 284 15.93 14.59 3.47
C VAL A 284 16.07 16.07 3.09
N ARG A 285 16.39 16.38 1.83
CA ARG A 285 16.52 17.76 1.34
C ARG A 285 15.19 18.52 1.38
N ASP A 286 14.12 17.88 0.92
CA ASP A 286 12.83 18.53 0.66
C ASP A 286 11.81 18.31 1.81
N CYS A 287 12.22 17.67 2.90
CA CYS A 287 11.36 17.47 4.07
C CYS A 287 11.02 18.82 4.74
N PRO A 288 9.73 19.10 5.02
CA PRO A 288 9.36 20.33 5.73
C PRO A 288 9.99 20.38 7.12
N LYS A 289 10.50 21.55 7.53
CA LYS A 289 11.27 21.73 8.79
C LYS A 289 10.57 21.28 10.07
N LEU A 290 9.24 21.38 10.12
CA LEU A 290 8.43 20.99 11.28
C LEU A 290 7.97 19.53 11.22
N CYS A 291 8.30 18.81 10.15
CA CYS A 291 7.81 17.47 9.89
C CYS A 291 8.94 16.44 9.95
N VAL A 292 8.56 15.18 10.10
CA VAL A 292 9.45 14.02 10.04
C VAL A 292 9.12 13.23 8.79
N CYS A 293 10.08 13.07 7.89
CA CYS A 293 9.90 12.29 6.67
C CYS A 293 10.59 10.93 6.83
N THR A 294 9.88 9.86 6.51
CA THR A 294 10.41 8.49 6.58
C THR A 294 10.12 7.76 5.29
N MET A 295 11.08 6.94 4.84
CA MET A 295 10.86 6.02 3.73
C MET A 295 10.79 4.60 4.28
N THR A 296 9.69 3.91 4.02
CA THR A 296 9.47 2.54 4.52
C THR A 296 9.76 1.48 3.47
N GLY A 297 9.94 1.86 2.21
CA GLY A 297 10.00 0.91 1.11
C GLY A 297 10.00 1.52 -0.28
N MET A 298 9.85 0.67 -1.28
CA MET A 298 9.47 0.93 -2.66
C MET A 298 8.12 0.27 -3.03
N ARG A 299 7.16 1.05 -3.53
CA ARG A 299 5.91 0.50 -4.07
C ARG A 299 6.17 -0.35 -5.33
N ASN A 300 7.14 0.06 -6.14
CA ASN A 300 7.53 -0.61 -7.38
C ASN A 300 9.00 -0.30 -7.72
N ILE A 301 9.46 -0.57 -8.95
CA ILE A 301 10.86 -0.34 -9.35
C ILE A 301 11.27 1.15 -9.29
N ARG A 302 10.34 2.08 -9.47
CA ARG A 302 10.59 3.53 -9.63
C ARG A 302 9.89 4.42 -8.60
N SER A 303 9.07 3.87 -7.71
CA SER A 303 8.30 4.65 -6.74
C SER A 303 8.64 4.23 -5.31
N PRO A 304 9.23 5.12 -4.48
CA PRO A 304 9.40 4.88 -3.07
C PRO A 304 8.06 4.97 -2.31
N ILE A 305 8.02 4.46 -1.08
CA ILE A 305 6.93 4.67 -0.12
C ILE A 305 7.44 5.67 0.91
N ILE A 306 7.03 6.92 0.76
CA ILE A 306 7.48 8.05 1.58
C ILE A 306 6.31 8.58 2.41
N ASN A 307 6.50 8.57 3.72
CA ASN A 307 5.56 9.12 4.70
C ASN A 307 6.07 10.46 5.21
N VAL A 308 5.28 11.51 5.06
CA VAL A 308 5.55 12.85 5.58
C VAL A 308 4.69 13.09 6.82
N ILE A 309 5.31 13.10 8.00
CA ILE A 309 4.63 13.17 9.29
C ILE A 309 4.71 14.59 9.84
N CYS A 310 3.60 15.33 9.79
CA CYS A 310 3.44 16.69 10.29
C CYS A 310 2.33 16.79 11.36
N SER A 311 2.03 15.71 12.06
CA SER A 311 0.95 15.64 13.03
C SER A 311 1.27 16.42 14.31
N ASN A 312 0.31 17.19 14.83
CA ASN A 312 0.44 17.91 16.12
C ASN A 312 1.67 18.85 16.20
N VAL A 313 1.96 19.56 15.12
CA VAL A 313 3.10 20.52 15.07
C VAL A 313 2.64 21.98 14.96
N GLY A 314 1.35 22.24 15.14
CA GLY A 314 0.77 23.58 15.19
C GLY A 314 0.63 24.24 13.81
N LEU A 315 0.50 23.46 12.73
CA LEU A 315 0.32 23.99 11.39
C LEU A 315 -1.03 24.73 11.26
N THR A 316 -1.00 25.91 10.67
CA THR A 316 -2.19 26.66 10.23
C THR A 316 -2.39 26.59 8.71
N GLN A 317 -1.35 26.19 7.98
CA GLN A 317 -1.33 26.04 6.54
C GLN A 317 -0.59 24.76 6.17
N ILE A 318 -0.93 24.21 4.99
CA ILE A 318 -0.25 23.04 4.44
C ILE A 318 1.14 23.45 3.92
N PRO A 319 2.18 22.62 4.15
CA PRO A 319 3.52 22.87 3.63
C PRO A 319 3.53 23.20 2.13
N GLU A 320 4.45 24.05 1.69
CA GLU A 320 4.60 24.37 0.27
C GLU A 320 5.43 23.32 -0.47
N VAL A 321 6.43 22.79 0.22
CA VAL A 321 7.37 21.80 -0.29
C VAL A 321 7.23 20.55 0.55
N ILE A 322 7.09 19.41 -0.14
CA ILE A 322 7.19 18.06 0.42
C ILE A 322 8.12 17.25 -0.51
N PRO A 323 8.73 16.16 -0.03
CA PRO A 323 9.46 15.24 -0.89
C PRO A 323 8.65 14.82 -2.12
N GLU A 324 9.29 14.85 -3.29
CA GLU A 324 8.69 14.30 -4.50
C GLU A 324 8.37 12.80 -4.30
N LEU A 325 7.31 12.31 -4.95
CA LEU A 325 6.84 10.93 -4.82
C LEU A 325 6.37 10.54 -3.40
N SER A 326 6.08 11.53 -2.54
CA SER A 326 5.40 11.29 -1.26
C SER A 326 4.11 10.49 -1.47
N THR A 327 3.96 9.40 -0.71
CA THR A 327 2.81 8.49 -0.82
C THR A 327 1.77 8.77 0.24
N THR A 328 2.21 9.18 1.44
CA THR A 328 1.32 9.46 2.56
C THR A 328 1.74 10.75 3.24
N ILE A 329 0.77 11.58 3.62
CA ILE A 329 1.02 12.76 4.44
C ILE A 329 0.09 12.79 5.66
N PHE A 330 0.68 13.06 6.82
CA PHE A 330 -0.02 13.21 8.09
C PHE A 330 -0.04 14.69 8.49
N LEU A 331 -1.21 15.32 8.44
CA LEU A 331 -1.45 16.72 8.81
C LEU A 331 -2.46 16.83 9.96
N ASP A 332 -2.72 15.74 10.65
CA ASP A 332 -3.72 15.65 11.71
C ASP A 332 -3.34 16.40 12.99
N ASN A 333 -4.34 16.73 13.80
CA ASN A 333 -4.16 17.44 15.07
C ASN A 333 -3.46 18.81 14.91
N ASN A 334 -3.86 19.58 13.91
CA ASN A 334 -3.33 20.90 13.62
C ASN A 334 -4.47 21.95 13.64
N SER A 335 -4.20 23.16 13.16
CA SER A 335 -5.17 24.26 13.06
C SER A 335 -5.36 24.71 11.62
N ILE A 336 -5.30 23.76 10.67
CA ILE A 336 -5.47 24.04 9.24
C ILE A 336 -6.94 24.33 8.95
N THR A 337 -7.20 25.43 8.25
CA THR A 337 -8.56 25.84 7.84
C THR A 337 -8.80 25.66 6.34
N ASN A 338 -7.75 25.73 5.53
CA ASN A 338 -7.78 25.58 4.08
C ASN A 338 -6.72 24.57 3.63
N PHE A 339 -7.16 23.57 2.87
CA PHE A 339 -6.30 22.52 2.34
C PHE A 339 -6.27 22.44 0.81
N SER A 340 -6.87 23.41 0.10
CA SER A 340 -6.97 23.42 -1.37
C SER A 340 -5.61 23.36 -2.08
N ARG A 341 -4.52 23.75 -1.39
CA ARG A 341 -3.15 23.61 -1.90
C ARG A 341 -2.80 22.18 -2.30
N VAL A 342 -3.36 21.18 -1.61
CA VAL A 342 -3.21 19.75 -1.96
C VAL A 342 -3.63 19.49 -3.40
N PHE A 343 -4.68 20.18 -3.88
CA PHE A 343 -5.23 19.98 -5.21
C PHE A 343 -4.50 20.76 -6.28
N THR A 344 -3.81 21.84 -5.92
CA THR A 344 -3.15 22.75 -6.88
C THR A 344 -1.65 22.53 -7.00
N ASN A 345 -1.01 21.93 -6.01
CA ASN A 345 0.44 21.74 -5.98
C ASN A 345 0.83 20.36 -6.54
N PRO A 346 1.59 20.30 -7.66
CA PRO A 346 2.00 19.03 -8.28
C PRO A 346 2.75 18.06 -7.36
N LEU A 347 3.43 18.55 -6.32
CA LEU A 347 4.15 17.69 -5.37
C LEU A 347 3.21 16.74 -4.62
N TYR A 348 1.94 17.12 -4.47
CA TYR A 348 0.90 16.32 -3.79
C TYR A 348 0.26 15.29 -4.72
N HIS A 349 0.58 15.31 -6.01
CA HIS A 349 -0.06 14.45 -7.00
C HIS A 349 0.31 12.96 -6.85
N HIS A 350 1.30 12.58 -6.05
CA HIS A 350 1.67 11.17 -5.83
C HIS A 350 1.09 10.57 -4.55
N LEU A 351 0.34 11.36 -3.78
CA LEU A 351 -0.24 10.92 -2.52
C LEU A 351 -1.38 9.93 -2.74
N ASP A 352 -1.30 8.80 -2.05
CA ASP A 352 -2.41 7.85 -1.94
C ASP A 352 -3.30 8.22 -0.75
N VAL A 353 -2.71 8.70 0.35
CA VAL A 353 -3.45 8.96 1.59
C VAL A 353 -3.06 10.30 2.22
N ILE A 354 -4.08 11.06 2.60
CA ILE A 354 -3.97 12.39 3.20
C ILE A 354 -4.76 12.41 4.51
N HIS A 355 -4.05 12.49 5.63
CA HIS A 355 -4.67 12.57 6.96
C HIS A 355 -4.83 14.03 7.38
N LEU A 356 -6.06 14.51 7.49
CA LEU A 356 -6.41 15.89 7.87
C LEU A 356 -7.36 15.93 9.08
N GLN A 357 -7.49 14.82 9.82
CA GLN A 357 -8.39 14.75 10.96
C GLN A 357 -7.97 15.69 12.10
N HIS A 358 -8.92 16.14 12.91
CA HIS A 358 -8.67 17.06 14.03
C HIS A 358 -8.01 18.37 13.58
N ASN A 359 -8.65 19.05 12.64
CA ASN A 359 -8.26 20.39 12.16
C ASN A 359 -9.47 21.35 12.27
N LEU A 360 -9.37 22.52 11.63
CA LEU A 360 -10.40 23.55 11.65
C LEU A 360 -10.99 23.78 10.24
N ILE A 361 -10.97 22.74 9.38
CA ILE A 361 -11.42 22.83 8.00
C ILE A 361 -12.93 23.00 7.96
N THR A 362 -13.39 24.03 7.25
CA THR A 362 -14.83 24.35 7.12
C THR A 362 -15.37 24.09 5.72
N HIS A 363 -14.51 23.95 4.72
CA HIS A 363 -14.89 23.80 3.32
C HIS A 363 -13.85 23.01 2.53
N MET A 364 -14.31 22.30 1.50
CA MET A 364 -13.52 21.63 0.49
C MET A 364 -13.93 22.16 -0.89
N ASP A 365 -12.96 22.63 -1.67
CA ASP A 365 -13.21 23.10 -3.04
C ASP A 365 -13.41 21.90 -3.96
N GLY A 366 -14.67 21.65 -4.32
CA GLY A 366 -15.08 20.51 -5.14
C GLY A 366 -14.51 20.55 -6.55
N ARG A 367 -14.48 21.72 -7.18
CA ARG A 367 -13.96 21.89 -8.54
C ARG A 367 -12.47 21.62 -8.60
N LEU A 368 -11.70 22.15 -7.65
CA LEU A 368 -10.26 21.85 -7.57
C LEU A 368 -10.02 20.36 -7.30
N PHE A 369 -10.81 19.75 -6.40
CA PHE A 369 -10.74 18.32 -6.16
C PHE A 369 -11.04 17.50 -7.42
N TYR A 370 -12.10 17.82 -8.16
CA TYR A 370 -12.48 17.13 -9.38
C TYR A 370 -11.32 17.14 -10.40
N LEU A 371 -10.71 18.30 -10.63
CA LEU A 371 -9.55 18.44 -11.50
C LEU A 371 -8.34 17.65 -10.99
N PHE A 372 -8.13 17.65 -9.68
CA PHE A 372 -7.05 16.89 -9.05
C PHE A 372 -7.27 15.38 -9.15
N ALA A 373 -8.50 14.89 -9.03
CA ALA A 373 -8.84 13.46 -8.94
C ALA A 373 -9.01 12.79 -10.30
N ARG A 374 -9.61 13.47 -11.28
CA ARG A 374 -9.96 12.87 -12.59
C ARG A 374 -8.75 12.30 -13.34
N ASP A 375 -7.60 12.97 -13.26
CA ASP A 375 -6.42 12.61 -14.04
C ASP A 375 -5.46 11.68 -13.26
N ARG A 376 -5.90 11.07 -12.15
CA ARG A 376 -5.09 10.22 -11.28
C ARG A 376 -5.20 8.73 -11.65
N PRO A 377 -4.06 8.01 -11.70
CA PRO A 377 -4.05 6.56 -11.91
C PRO A 377 -4.07 5.74 -10.59
N LEU A 378 -4.19 6.38 -9.42
CA LEU A 378 -4.00 5.75 -8.10
C LEU A 378 -5.19 6.03 -7.18
N ASP A 379 -5.42 5.11 -6.24
CA ASP A 379 -6.39 5.26 -5.15
C ASP A 379 -6.05 6.49 -4.28
N LEU A 380 -7.07 7.24 -3.88
CA LEU A 380 -6.91 8.46 -3.08
C LEU A 380 -7.82 8.42 -1.84
N GLY A 381 -7.22 8.37 -0.66
CA GLY A 381 -7.88 8.52 0.62
C GLY A 381 -7.67 9.91 1.23
N ILE A 382 -8.73 10.59 1.64
CA ILE A 382 -8.65 11.86 2.39
C ILE A 382 -9.44 11.76 3.68
N ASP A 383 -8.77 11.76 4.83
CA ASP A 383 -9.43 11.75 6.14
C ASP A 383 -9.69 13.18 6.63
N LEU A 384 -10.95 13.62 6.53
CA LEU A 384 -11.44 14.92 6.97
C LEU A 384 -12.25 14.82 8.28
N SER A 385 -12.13 13.71 9.02
CA SER A 385 -12.91 13.52 10.25
C SER A 385 -12.53 14.53 11.34
N HIS A 386 -13.43 14.80 12.29
CA HIS A 386 -13.18 15.76 13.38
C HIS A 386 -12.76 17.16 12.89
N ASN A 387 -13.50 17.70 11.91
CA ASN A 387 -13.33 19.05 11.40
C ASN A 387 -14.62 19.86 11.62
N ARG A 388 -14.80 20.96 10.88
CA ARG A 388 -15.94 21.87 10.97
C ARG A 388 -16.72 21.95 9.65
N LEU A 389 -16.69 20.87 8.86
CA LEU A 389 -17.39 20.80 7.59
C LEU A 389 -18.90 20.72 7.81
N THR A 390 -19.65 21.63 7.17
CA THR A 390 -21.12 21.60 7.19
C THR A 390 -21.72 21.08 5.88
N ARG A 391 -20.96 21.14 4.79
CA ARG A 391 -21.36 20.67 3.45
C ARG A 391 -20.19 19.97 2.76
N PHE A 392 -20.52 18.98 1.95
CA PHE A 392 -19.60 18.28 1.05
C PHE A 392 -19.91 18.69 -0.40
N PRO A 393 -18.91 18.86 -1.28
CA PRO A 393 -19.14 19.26 -2.67
C PRO A 393 -19.66 18.10 -3.53
N VAL A 394 -20.91 17.72 -3.28
CA VAL A 394 -21.57 16.58 -3.93
C VAL A 394 -21.59 16.73 -5.45
N ASP A 395 -21.92 17.92 -5.96
CA ASP A 395 -22.10 18.17 -7.40
C ASP A 395 -20.81 17.94 -8.22
N ASP A 396 -19.65 18.21 -7.62
CA ASP A 396 -18.34 18.01 -8.27
C ASP A 396 -17.81 16.59 -8.08
N VAL A 397 -18.14 15.93 -6.97
CA VAL A 397 -17.60 14.62 -6.60
C VAL A 397 -18.43 13.48 -7.21
N GLN A 398 -19.76 13.62 -7.23
CA GLN A 398 -20.68 12.58 -7.72
C GLN A 398 -20.39 12.13 -9.16
N PRO A 399 -20.06 13.02 -10.13
CA PRO A 399 -19.72 12.61 -11.49
C PRO A 399 -18.53 11.65 -11.57
N LEU A 400 -17.54 11.78 -10.67
CA LEU A 400 -16.40 10.85 -10.62
C LEU A 400 -16.83 9.43 -10.27
N TYR A 401 -17.78 9.30 -9.33
CA TYR A 401 -18.31 8.00 -8.94
C TYR A 401 -19.20 7.41 -10.03
N ASP A 402 -20.06 8.23 -10.65
CA ASP A 402 -20.95 7.76 -11.71
C ASP A 402 -20.14 7.31 -12.95
N GLU A 403 -19.14 8.10 -13.38
CA GLU A 403 -18.24 7.75 -14.50
C GLU A 403 -17.42 6.48 -14.21
N ALA A 404 -16.91 6.32 -12.99
CA ALA A 404 -16.14 5.15 -12.61
C ALA A 404 -17.01 3.87 -12.61
N LEU A 405 -18.25 3.96 -12.11
CA LEU A 405 -19.19 2.84 -12.12
C LEU A 405 -19.61 2.44 -13.54
N GLU A 406 -19.84 3.42 -14.42
CA GLU A 406 -20.18 3.17 -15.83
C GLU A 406 -19.04 2.49 -16.59
N ASN A 407 -17.80 2.91 -16.33
CA ASN A 407 -16.60 2.41 -17.03
C ASN A 407 -15.95 1.20 -16.36
N GLY A 408 -16.48 0.71 -15.22
CA GLY A 408 -15.89 -0.40 -14.47
C GLY A 408 -14.53 -0.09 -13.85
N ILE A 409 -14.28 1.17 -13.50
CA ILE A 409 -13.04 1.64 -12.85
C ILE A 409 -13.19 1.45 -11.35
N TYR A 410 -12.21 0.78 -10.71
CA TYR A 410 -12.23 0.45 -9.28
C TYR A 410 -11.48 1.45 -8.40
N HIS A 411 -10.85 2.48 -8.97
CA HIS A 411 -10.05 3.47 -8.24
C HIS A 411 -10.91 4.68 -7.86
N LEU A 412 -11.69 4.55 -6.80
CA LEU A 412 -12.56 5.61 -6.29
C LEU A 412 -11.91 6.34 -5.12
N PRO A 413 -12.01 7.69 -5.06
CA PRO A 413 -11.61 8.42 -3.88
C PRO A 413 -12.40 7.97 -2.64
N VAL A 414 -11.74 7.89 -1.50
CA VAL A 414 -12.34 7.49 -0.22
C VAL A 414 -12.20 8.64 0.78
N PHE A 415 -13.27 8.95 1.52
CA PHE A 415 -13.27 10.06 2.45
C PHE A 415 -13.57 9.65 3.89
N GLY A 416 -12.76 10.14 4.83
CA GLY A 416 -13.10 10.12 6.25
C GLY A 416 -13.97 11.33 6.59
N LEU A 417 -15.28 11.14 6.80
CA LEU A 417 -16.24 12.25 6.97
C LEU A 417 -16.88 12.30 8.37
N GLY A 418 -16.47 11.42 9.28
CA GLY A 418 -17.05 11.33 10.63
C GLY A 418 -16.82 12.59 11.48
N TYR A 419 -17.67 12.81 12.48
CA TYR A 419 -17.51 13.88 13.48
C TYR A 419 -17.38 15.30 12.89
N ASN A 420 -18.17 15.59 11.85
CA ASN A 420 -18.32 16.93 11.28
C ASN A 420 -19.78 17.40 11.47
N PRO A 421 -20.03 18.73 11.59
CA PRO A 421 -21.37 19.28 11.77
C PRO A 421 -22.17 19.34 10.44
N TRP A 422 -22.50 18.19 9.85
CA TRP A 422 -23.19 18.12 8.56
C TRP A 422 -24.59 18.76 8.59
N ASN A 423 -24.88 19.67 7.66
CA ASN A 423 -26.16 20.35 7.53
C ASN A 423 -27.21 19.49 6.80
N CYS A 424 -27.85 18.58 7.52
CA CYS A 424 -28.88 17.70 6.98
C CYS A 424 -30.25 18.38 6.75
N ASP A 425 -30.42 19.65 7.12
CA ASP A 425 -31.70 20.32 6.89
C ASP A 425 -31.84 20.86 5.45
N ASP A 426 -30.76 20.82 4.67
CA ASP A 426 -30.74 21.27 3.28
C ASP A 426 -30.99 20.13 2.28
N CYS A 427 -32.19 20.14 1.70
CA CYS A 427 -32.61 19.16 0.70
C CYS A 427 -31.95 19.29 -0.68
N SER A 428 -31.22 20.37 -0.95
CA SER A 428 -30.34 20.44 -2.13
C SER A 428 -29.06 19.61 -1.96
N PHE A 429 -28.67 19.34 -0.72
CA PHE A 429 -27.40 18.67 -0.37
C PHE A 429 -27.62 17.23 0.10
N LEU A 430 -28.59 17.02 1.00
CA LEU A 430 -28.76 15.77 1.73
C LEU A 430 -28.91 14.52 0.83
N PRO A 431 -29.71 14.51 -0.26
CA PRO A 431 -29.89 13.32 -1.08
C PRO A 431 -28.60 12.84 -1.72
N GLY A 432 -27.85 13.73 -2.36
CA GLY A 432 -26.60 13.36 -3.01
C GLY A 432 -25.49 13.07 -1.99
N PHE A 433 -25.47 13.76 -0.85
CA PHE A 433 -24.53 13.43 0.22
C PHE A 433 -24.76 12.04 0.80
N GLN A 434 -26.02 11.66 1.05
CA GLN A 434 -26.35 10.32 1.51
C GLN A 434 -25.95 9.25 0.48
N LYS A 435 -26.14 9.51 -0.82
CA LYS A 435 -25.69 8.63 -1.90
C LYS A 435 -24.17 8.41 -1.83
N ILE A 436 -23.38 9.47 -1.72
CA ILE A 436 -21.91 9.38 -1.61
C ILE A 436 -21.49 8.59 -0.36
N VAL A 437 -22.09 8.86 0.79
CA VAL A 437 -21.82 8.12 2.05
C VAL A 437 -22.13 6.63 1.89
N TYR A 438 -23.19 6.29 1.17
CA TYR A 438 -23.56 4.90 0.87
C TYR A 438 -22.56 4.22 -0.07
N HIS A 439 -22.02 4.92 -1.07
CA HIS A 439 -20.96 4.36 -1.92
C HIS A 439 -19.69 4.05 -1.10
N GLN A 440 -19.30 4.93 -0.18
CA GLN A 440 -18.13 4.74 0.67
C GLN A 440 -18.33 3.64 1.74
N TYR A 441 -19.56 3.31 2.10
CA TYR A 441 -19.91 2.25 3.06
C TYR A 441 -19.38 0.87 2.63
N TYR A 442 -19.43 0.56 1.33
CA TYR A 442 -19.01 -0.75 0.82
C TYR A 442 -17.49 -0.94 0.89
N GLU A 443 -16.73 0.14 0.76
CA GLU A 443 -15.26 0.13 0.79
C GLU A 443 -14.68 0.18 2.23
N ASN A 444 -15.38 0.78 3.20
CA ASN A 444 -14.85 1.01 4.56
C ASN A 444 -15.88 0.75 5.68
N GLN A 445 -16.08 -0.53 5.99
CA GLN A 445 -17.13 -1.10 6.87
C GLN A 445 -17.23 -0.53 8.31
N TYR A 446 -16.28 0.28 8.80
CA TYR A 446 -16.26 0.70 10.22
C TYR A 446 -16.43 2.21 10.48
N ARG A 447 -16.21 3.10 9.51
CA ARG A 447 -16.13 4.56 9.75
C ARG A 447 -17.41 5.36 9.47
N TYR A 448 -18.42 4.78 8.83
CA TYR A 448 -19.64 5.50 8.43
C TYR A 448 -20.58 5.85 9.60
N ARG A 449 -20.48 5.14 10.73
CA ARG A 449 -21.38 5.31 11.90
C ARG A 449 -21.27 6.69 12.55
N ASP A 450 -20.18 7.38 12.28
CA ASP A 450 -19.83 8.66 12.88
C ASP A 450 -20.14 9.84 11.96
N ILE A 451 -20.66 9.56 10.76
CA ILE A 451 -21.19 10.56 9.83
C ILE A 451 -22.63 10.86 10.24
N ARG A 452 -22.79 11.94 11.01
CA ARG A 452 -24.05 12.33 11.65
C ARG A 452 -24.39 13.78 11.34
N CYS A 453 -25.68 14.09 11.33
CA CYS A 453 -26.15 15.46 11.20
C CYS A 453 -25.73 16.30 12.40
N GLN A 454 -25.52 17.60 12.15
CA GLN A 454 -25.39 18.57 13.23
C GLN A 454 -26.65 18.61 14.09
N GLU A 455 -26.49 19.13 15.31
CA GLU A 455 -27.63 19.42 16.15
C GLU A 455 -28.43 20.58 15.54
N GLY A 456 -29.71 20.32 15.28
CA GLY A 456 -30.60 21.24 14.58
C GLY A 456 -31.98 21.30 15.26
N PRO A 457 -32.82 22.24 14.82
CA PRO A 457 -34.15 22.45 15.40
C PRO A 457 -35.13 21.31 15.09
N LYS A 458 -34.85 20.50 14.06
CA LYS A 458 -35.64 19.32 13.71
C LYS A 458 -35.12 18.11 14.48
N GLU A 459 -35.92 17.61 15.41
CA GLU A 459 -35.60 16.40 16.19
C GLU A 459 -35.38 15.17 15.30
N GLU A 460 -36.07 15.11 14.16
CA GLU A 460 -35.98 14.02 13.17
C GLU A 460 -34.60 13.90 12.49
N THR A 461 -33.87 15.00 12.34
CA THR A 461 -32.54 15.02 11.70
C THR A 461 -31.41 15.16 12.73
N SER A 462 -31.66 15.79 13.88
CA SER A 462 -30.65 16.12 14.88
C SER A 462 -29.87 14.88 15.37
N ARG A 463 -28.54 14.90 15.18
CA ARG A 463 -27.58 13.85 15.58
C ARG A 463 -27.82 12.45 14.97
N GLN A 464 -28.72 12.34 14.02
CA GLN A 464 -29.01 11.09 13.31
C GLN A 464 -27.87 10.72 12.36
N GLN A 465 -27.71 9.41 12.13
CA GLN A 465 -26.74 8.91 11.16
C GLN A 465 -27.25 9.17 9.74
N VAL A 466 -26.42 9.79 8.90
CA VAL A 466 -26.83 10.21 7.54
C VAL A 466 -27.33 9.02 6.72
N VAL A 467 -26.68 7.85 6.83
CA VAL A 467 -27.08 6.64 6.10
C VAL A 467 -28.45 6.07 6.52
N LYS A 468 -28.97 6.45 7.69
CA LYS A 468 -30.26 5.94 8.22
C LYS A 468 -31.43 6.91 8.04
N LEU A 469 -31.18 8.10 7.51
CA LEU A 469 -32.23 9.09 7.30
C LEU A 469 -33.18 8.66 6.18
N ASP A 470 -34.48 8.84 6.41
CA ASP A 470 -35.49 8.77 5.35
C ASP A 470 -35.49 10.07 4.55
N VAL A 471 -34.51 10.20 3.65
CA VAL A 471 -34.33 11.42 2.85
C VAL A 471 -35.51 11.64 1.91
N VAL A 472 -36.17 10.58 1.45
CA VAL A 472 -37.34 10.69 0.58
C VAL A 472 -38.48 11.35 1.35
N GLY A 473 -38.84 10.85 2.53
CA GLY A 473 -39.88 11.47 3.37
C GLY A 473 -39.54 12.89 3.83
N LEU A 474 -38.26 13.17 4.12
CA LEU A 474 -37.80 14.48 4.58
C LEU A 474 -37.76 15.56 3.50
N CYS A 475 -37.36 15.20 2.27
CA CYS A 475 -37.10 16.17 1.19
C CYS A 475 -38.11 16.11 0.05
N GLN A 476 -38.93 15.08 -0.02
CA GLN A 476 -40.07 14.97 -0.92
C GLN A 476 -41.29 14.52 -0.09
N PRO A 477 -41.93 15.43 0.68
CA PRO A 477 -43.14 15.08 1.40
C PRO A 477 -44.16 14.50 0.40
N ASP A 478 -44.77 13.37 0.77
CA ASP A 478 -45.63 12.58 -0.11
C ASP A 478 -46.57 13.48 -0.93
N PRO A 479 -46.72 13.25 -2.25
CA PRO A 479 -47.73 13.96 -3.01
C PRO A 479 -49.09 13.76 -2.32
N PRO A 480 -49.98 14.76 -2.33
CA PRO A 480 -51.28 14.63 -1.68
C PRO A 480 -51.97 13.35 -2.13
N VAL A 481 -52.57 12.63 -1.17
CA VAL A 481 -53.19 11.29 -1.34
C VAL A 481 -54.17 11.25 -2.52
N LEU A 482 -54.74 12.39 -2.93
CA LEU A 482 -55.38 12.57 -4.23
C LEU A 482 -54.73 13.70 -5.01
N LYS A 483 -54.25 13.43 -6.22
CA LYS A 483 -53.91 14.47 -7.20
C LYS A 483 -55.20 15.01 -7.82
N THR A 484 -55.15 16.24 -8.34
CA THR A 484 -56.27 16.86 -9.07
C THR A 484 -56.76 15.99 -10.24
N MET A 485 -55.84 15.25 -10.87
CA MET A 485 -56.16 14.28 -11.92
C MET A 485 -56.95 13.07 -11.38
N ASP A 486 -56.63 12.59 -10.19
CA ASP A 486 -57.34 11.46 -9.56
C ASP A 486 -58.78 11.85 -9.21
N VAL A 487 -58.99 13.08 -8.72
CA VAL A 487 -60.34 13.64 -8.48
C VAL A 487 -61.15 13.73 -9.77
N LEU A 488 -60.52 14.18 -10.87
CA LEU A 488 -61.13 14.20 -12.19
C LEU A 488 -61.53 12.79 -12.67
N ILE A 489 -60.63 11.81 -12.54
CA ILE A 489 -60.90 10.41 -12.93
C ILE A 489 -62.01 9.79 -12.09
N ILE A 490 -62.01 10.02 -10.78
CA ILE A 490 -63.07 9.55 -9.87
C ILE A 490 -64.41 10.18 -10.25
N SER A 491 -64.43 11.49 -10.51
CA SER A 491 -65.66 12.20 -10.91
C SER A 491 -66.21 11.69 -12.26
N LEU A 492 -65.33 11.45 -13.24
CA LEU A 492 -65.69 10.93 -14.56
C LEU A 492 -66.22 9.49 -14.44
N SER A 493 -65.58 8.67 -13.61
CA SER A 493 -66.00 7.28 -13.36
C SER A 493 -67.38 7.23 -12.72
N LEU A 494 -67.66 8.14 -11.77
CA LEU A 494 -68.95 8.22 -11.11
C LEU A 494 -70.06 8.67 -12.08
N LEU A 495 -69.77 9.65 -12.94
CA LEU A 495 -70.68 10.09 -14.00
C LEU A 495 -70.97 8.97 -15.01
N LEU A 496 -69.96 8.19 -15.39
CA LEU A 496 -70.11 7.05 -16.28
C LEU A 496 -71.01 5.97 -15.66
N VAL A 497 -70.81 5.64 -14.38
CA VAL A 497 -71.65 4.68 -13.67
C VAL A 497 -73.10 5.17 -13.60
N LEU A 498 -73.32 6.45 -13.27
CA LEU A 498 -74.66 7.04 -13.28
C LEU A 498 -75.32 6.98 -14.67
N PHE A 499 -74.55 7.25 -15.72
CA PHE A 499 -75.02 7.14 -17.09
C PHE A 499 -75.43 5.70 -17.44
N ILE A 500 -74.59 4.71 -17.09
CA ILE A 500 -74.87 3.28 -17.31
C ILE A 500 -76.11 2.85 -16.52
N LEU A 501 -76.22 3.24 -15.25
CA LEU A 501 -77.38 2.91 -14.42
C LEU A 501 -78.68 3.52 -14.97
N ASN A 502 -78.63 4.78 -15.42
CA ASN A 502 -79.77 5.43 -16.09
C ASN A 502 -80.13 4.73 -17.41
N PHE A 503 -79.12 4.35 -18.21
CA PHE A 503 -79.33 3.59 -19.43
C PHE A 503 -79.98 2.23 -19.16
N LEU A 504 -79.48 1.48 -18.18
CA LEU A 504 -80.04 0.19 -17.77
C LEU A 504 -81.47 0.34 -17.22
N HIS A 505 -81.74 1.37 -16.41
CA HIS A 505 -83.08 1.67 -15.91
C HIS A 505 -84.06 1.92 -17.07
N ASN A 506 -83.67 2.77 -18.02
CA ASN A 506 -84.45 3.10 -19.20
C ASN A 506 -84.66 1.88 -20.12
N TYR A 507 -83.62 1.06 -20.32
CA TYR A 507 -83.70 -0.19 -21.07
C TYR A 507 -84.68 -1.18 -20.42
N PHE A 508 -84.63 -1.32 -19.09
CA PHE A 508 -85.51 -2.22 -18.35
C PHE A 508 -86.97 -1.75 -18.39
N GLN A 509 -87.21 -0.43 -18.23
CA GLN A 509 -88.53 0.15 -18.40
C GLN A 509 -89.08 -0.06 -19.82
N TYR A 510 -88.26 0.19 -20.86
CA TYR A 510 -88.64 -0.04 -22.25
C TYR A 510 -89.04 -1.49 -22.50
N ARG A 511 -88.23 -2.45 -22.01
CA ARG A 511 -88.53 -3.88 -22.18
C ARG A 511 -89.82 -4.31 -21.46
N ARG A 512 -90.14 -3.70 -20.32
CA ARG A 512 -91.31 -4.09 -19.50
C ARG A 512 -92.61 -3.40 -19.92
N HIS A 513 -92.54 -2.18 -20.46
CA HIS A 513 -93.71 -1.34 -20.75
C HIS A 513 -93.83 -0.91 -22.22
N GLY A 514 -92.83 -1.19 -23.07
CA GLY A 514 -92.83 -0.84 -24.50
C GLY A 514 -92.73 0.66 -24.80
N LYS A 515 -92.48 1.51 -23.79
CA LYS A 515 -92.42 2.97 -23.91
C LYS A 515 -90.98 3.45 -23.96
N LEU A 516 -90.64 4.22 -24.98
CA LEU A 516 -89.31 4.84 -25.15
C LEU A 516 -89.02 5.85 -24.02
N PRO A 517 -87.74 6.06 -23.66
CA PRO A 517 -87.34 7.09 -22.69
C PRO A 517 -87.87 8.48 -23.07
N TRP A 518 -88.28 9.29 -22.09
CA TRP A 518 -88.88 10.62 -22.28
C TRP A 518 -88.08 11.56 -23.20
N MET A 519 -86.76 11.43 -23.22
CA MET A 519 -85.90 12.27 -24.06
C MET A 519 -86.10 11.97 -25.56
N ILE A 520 -86.36 10.71 -25.94
CA ILE A 520 -86.58 10.31 -27.34
C ILE A 520 -87.98 10.71 -27.82
N THR A 521 -88.97 10.77 -26.93
CA THR A 521 -90.33 11.21 -27.29
C THR A 521 -90.46 12.72 -27.48
N LYS A 522 -89.41 13.48 -27.16
CA LYS A 522 -89.35 14.96 -27.25
C LYS A 522 -88.36 15.46 -28.33
N ILE A 523 -87.57 14.58 -28.94
CA ILE A 523 -86.73 14.93 -30.10
C ILE A 523 -87.67 14.93 -31.31
N PRO A 524 -87.88 16.07 -32.00
CA PRO A 524 -88.65 16.09 -33.23
C PRO A 524 -87.89 15.25 -34.27
N PHE A 525 -88.53 14.18 -34.73
CA PHE A 525 -88.07 13.45 -35.91
C PHE A 525 -88.23 14.40 -37.12
N CYS A 526 -87.12 14.70 -37.79
CA CYS A 526 -87.15 15.11 -39.20
C CYS A 526 -87.21 13.86 -40.07
#